data_AF-A0A454Y3T6-F1
#
_entry.id   AF-A0A454Y3T6-F1
#
_cell.length_a   1.000
_cell.length_b   1.000
_cell.length_c   1.000
_cell.angle_alpha   90.00
_cell.angle_beta   90.00
_cell.angle_gamma   90.00
#
_symmetry.space_group_name_H-M   'P 1'
#
loop_
_entity.id
_entity.type
_entity.pdbx_description
1 polymer ?
#
loop_
_entity_poly.entity_id
_entity_poly.type
_entity_poly.pdbx_seq_one_letter_code
_entity_poly.pdbx_strand_id
1 'polypeptide(L)' 'MLSPLVLLSSGISETPESKPVTSVLGAAIRVNRVENPTDLEVDLLHEKYCNALVDLFEKNKALYNFPDDQDINFY' A
#
# COMPACT_ATOMS: atom_id res chain seq x y z
N MET A 1 0.19 15.71 11.55
CA MET A 1 0.87 14.47 11.08
C MET A 1 -0.11 13.33 11.29
N LEU A 2 -0.73 12.80 10.22
CA LEU A 2 -1.63 11.64 10.36
C LEU A 2 -0.76 10.38 10.32
N SER A 3 -0.67 9.68 11.45
CA SER A 3 0.04 8.40 11.55
C SER A 3 -0.67 7.32 10.72
N PRO A 4 0.05 6.39 10.07
CA PRO A 4 -0.57 5.24 9.42
C PRO A 4 -1.27 4.38 10.48
N LEU A 5 -2.50 3.98 10.17
CA LEU A 5 -3.28 3.07 11.01
C LEU A 5 -2.90 1.65 10.62
N VAL A 6 -1.92 1.06 11.32
CA VAL A 6 -1.59 -0.36 11.15
C VAL A 6 -2.68 -1.18 11.83
N LEU A 7 -3.50 -1.86 11.04
CA LEU A 7 -4.51 -2.77 11.56
C LEU A 7 -3.94 -4.20 11.50
N LEU A 8 -3.50 -4.74 12.64
CA LEU A 8 -3.18 -6.16 12.73
C LEU A 8 -4.50 -6.96 12.70
N SER A 9 -4.96 -7.33 11.51
CA SER A 9 -6.01 -8.33 11.35
C SER A 9 -5.37 -9.72 11.30
N SER A 10 -5.27 -10.38 12.45
CA SER A 10 -4.83 -11.77 12.53
C SER A 10 -5.96 -12.68 12.03
N GLY A 11 -6.03 -12.87 10.71
CA GLY A 11 -6.88 -13.92 10.13
C GLY A 11 -6.23 -15.27 10.33
N ILE A 12 -6.79 -16.12 11.19
CA ILE A 12 -6.40 -17.53 11.29
C ILE A 12 -6.94 -18.27 10.07
N SER A 13 -6.07 -18.63 9.13
CA SER A 13 -6.36 -19.70 8.18
C SER A 13 -6.07 -21.04 8.86
N GLU A 14 -6.96 -22.03 8.75
CA GLU A 14 -6.79 -23.38 9.31
C GLU A 14 -5.80 -24.25 8.51
N THR A 15 -4.71 -23.66 7.99
CA THR A 15 -3.62 -24.41 7.35
C THR A 15 -2.35 -24.37 8.21
N PRO A 16 -1.59 -25.48 8.36
CA PRO A 16 -0.43 -25.56 9.25
C PRO A 16 0.69 -24.54 8.95
N GLU A 17 0.67 -23.95 7.75
CA GLU A 17 1.66 -22.97 7.27
C GLU A 17 1.14 -21.52 7.27
N SER A 18 0.00 -21.25 7.89
CA SER A 18 -0.62 -19.92 7.91
C SER A 18 0.26 -18.92 8.67
N LYS A 19 1.14 -18.23 7.94
CA LYS A 19 1.90 -17.10 8.47
C LYS A 19 0.93 -15.96 8.73
N PRO A 20 1.04 -15.25 9.87
CA PRO A 20 0.21 -14.09 10.14
C PRO A 20 0.40 -13.06 9.02
N VAL A 21 -0.71 -12.68 8.38
CA VAL A 21 -0.71 -11.62 7.38
C VAL A 21 -0.78 -10.28 8.10
N THR A 22 0.20 -9.42 7.87
CA THR A 22 0.16 -8.06 8.40
C THR A 22 -0.29 -7.10 7.31
N SER A 23 -1.39 -6.39 7.58
CA SER A 23 -1.94 -5.39 6.67
C SER A 23 -1.55 -3.99 7.16
N VAL A 24 -0.82 -3.26 6.34
CA VAL A 24 -0.49 -1.84 6.58
C VAL A 24 -1.41 -0.98 5.72
N LEU A 25 -2.21 -0.11 6.34
CA LEU A 25 -3.10 0.79 5.61
C LEU A 25 -2.43 2.12 5.34
N GLY A 26 -2.48 2.54 4.07
CA GLY A 26 -1.97 3.83 3.62
C GLY A 26 -2.89 5.01 3.96
N ALA A 27 -2.41 6.21 3.66
CA ALA A 27 -3.20 7.42 3.78
C ALA A 27 -4.29 7.49 2.68
N ALA A 28 -5.44 8.07 3.01
CA ALA A 28 -6.51 8.27 2.04
C ALA A 28 -6.08 9.26 0.94
N ILE A 29 -6.24 8.87 -0.33
CA ILE A 29 -6.04 9.75 -1.47
C ILE A 29 -7.39 10.39 -1.82
N ARG A 30 -7.49 11.72 -1.67
CA ARG A 30 -8.68 12.46 -2.07
C ARG A 30 -8.74 12.56 -3.60
N VAL A 31 -9.86 12.12 -4.17
CA VAL A 31 -10.14 12.16 -5.60
C VAL A 31 -11.49 12.85 -5.82
N ASN A 32 -11.54 13.77 -6.78
CA ASN A 32 -12.78 14.38 -7.20
C ASN A 32 -13.36 13.57 -8.36
N ARG A 33 -14.69 13.42 -8.38
CA ARG A 33 -15.37 12.77 -9.50
C ARG A 33 -15.30 13.69 -10.73
N VAL A 34 -14.78 13.17 -11.83
CA VAL A 34 -14.75 13.81 -13.15
C VAL A 34 -15.66 12.99 -14.07
N GLU A 35 -16.56 13.64 -14.80
CA GLU A 35 -17.54 12.92 -15.64
C GLU A 35 -16.90 12.24 -16.85
N ASN A 36 -15.91 12.88 -17.48
CA ASN A 36 -15.15 12.35 -18.61
C ASN A 36 -13.66 12.62 -18.37
N PRO A 37 -12.98 11.82 -17.52
CA PRO A 37 -11.56 11.99 -17.28
C PRO A 37 -10.76 11.70 -18.54
N THR A 38 -9.66 12.41 -18.72
CA THR A 38 -8.66 12.11 -19.75
C THR A 38 -7.73 11.00 -19.26
N ASP A 39 -7.13 10.26 -20.20
CA ASP A 39 -6.15 9.21 -19.87
C ASP A 39 -5.00 9.78 -19.04
N LEU A 40 -4.53 10.99 -19.39
CA LEU A 40 -3.47 11.69 -18.66
C LEU A 40 -3.85 11.97 -17.19
N GLU A 41 -5.10 12.36 -16.90
CA GLU A 41 -5.55 12.58 -15.53
C GLU A 41 -5.60 11.28 -14.72
N VAL A 42 -5.98 10.18 -15.36
CA VAL A 42 -5.96 8.85 -14.75
C VAL A 42 -4.53 8.40 -14.48
N ASP A 43 -3.63 8.59 -15.44
CA ASP A 43 -2.21 8.24 -15.32
C ASP A 43 -1.54 9.02 -14.18
N LEU A 44 -1.78 10.33 -14.08
CA LEU A 44 -1.26 11.16 -13.00
C LEU A 44 -1.79 10.72 -11.62
N LEU A 45 -3.06 10.32 -11.55
CA LEU A 45 -3.63 9.80 -10.31
C LEU A 45 -3.06 8.42 -9.95
N HIS A 46 -2.85 7.57 -10.95
CA HIS A 46 -2.24 6.25 -10.79
C HIS A 46 -0.79 6.37 -10.31
N GLU A 47 0.01 7.26 -10.91
CA GLU A 47 1.37 7.56 -10.49
C GLU A 47 1.40 8.02 -9.02
N LYS A 48 0.50 8.93 -8.65
CA LYS A 48 0.36 9.39 -7.26
C LYS A 48 0.04 8.24 -6.30
N TYR A 49 -0.81 7.31 -6.72
CA TYR A 49 -1.16 6.13 -5.93
C TYR A 49 0.04 5.18 -5.76
N CYS A 50 0.75 4.86 -6.84
CA CYS A 50 1.93 4.00 -6.81
C CYS A 50 3.04 4.61 -5.93
N ASN A 51 3.31 5.90 -6.06
CA ASN A 51 4.28 6.60 -5.21
C ASN A 51 3.91 6.53 -3.72
N ALA A 52 2.62 6.69 -3.38
CA ALA A 52 2.16 6.55 -2.00
C ALA A 52 2.33 5.11 -1.46
N LEU A 53 2.20 4.09 -2.31
CA LEU A 53 2.45 2.69 -1.93
C LEU A 53 3.93 2.38 -1.76
N VAL A 54 4.80 2.89 -2.64
CA VAL A 54 6.26 2.80 -2.47
C VAL A 54 6.67 3.42 -1.14
N ASP A 55 6.23 4.64 -0.86
CA ASP A 55 6.48 5.32 0.40
C ASP A 55 6.01 4.52 1.63
N LEU A 56 4.84 3.88 1.53
CA LEU A 56 4.28 3.07 2.61
C LEU A 56 5.12 1.81 2.82
N PHE A 57 5.54 1.16 1.74
CA PHE A 57 6.36 -0.02 1.77
C PHE A 57 7.74 0.29 2.39
N GLU A 58 8.43 1.30 1.88
CA GLU A 58 9.75 1.74 2.38
C GLU A 58 9.74 2.06 3.88
N LYS A 59 8.69 2.74 4.37
CA LYS A 59 8.56 3.07 5.80
C LYS A 59 8.36 1.85 6.70
N ASN A 60 7.87 0.74 6.16
CA ASN A 60 7.49 -0.43 6.94
C ASN A 60 8.38 -1.66 6.67
N LYS A 61 9.13 -1.70 5.56
CA LYS A 61 9.91 -2.89 5.15
C LYS A 61 10.91 -3.37 6.20
N ALA A 62 11.56 -2.42 6.90
CA ALA A 62 12.50 -2.71 7.98
C ALA A 62 11.83 -3.39 9.20
N LEU A 63 10.54 -3.14 9.45
CA LEU A 63 9.80 -3.75 10.56
C LEU A 63 9.49 -5.23 10.33
N TYR A 64 9.55 -5.70 9.08
CA TYR A 64 9.20 -7.06 8.68
C TYR A 64 10.39 -7.82 8.06
N ASN A 65 11.62 -7.38 8.33
CA ASN A 65 12.86 -8.03 7.89
C ASN A 65 13.00 -8.17 6.37
N PHE A 66 12.43 -7.26 5.59
CA PHE A 66 12.69 -7.19 4.15
C PHE A 66 14.09 -6.61 3.87
N PRO A 67 14.83 -7.11 2.86
CA PRO A 67 16.09 -6.51 2.41
C PRO A 67 15.88 -5.10 1.87
N ASP A 68 16.89 -4.23 1.99
CA ASP A 68 16.82 -2.86 1.47
C ASP A 68 16.69 -2.80 -0.05
N ASP A 69 17.22 -3.79 -0.76
CA ASP A 69 17.20 -3.96 -2.23
C ASP A 69 15.90 -4.59 -2.76
N GLN A 70 14.95 -4.91 -1.88
CA GLN A 70 13.66 -5.43 -2.30
C GLN A 70 12.67 -4.29 -2.49
N ASP A 71 12.20 -4.12 -3.73
CA ASP A 71 11.19 -3.13 -4.10
C ASP A 71 9.79 -3.75 -4.27
N ILE A 72 8.77 -2.88 -4.20
CA ILE A 72 7.39 -3.22 -4.55
C ILE A 72 7.21 -3.21 -6.08
N ASN A 73 6.57 -4.24 -6.62
CA ASN A 73 6.27 -4.34 -8.06
C ASN A 73 4.79 -4.06 -8.34
N PHE A 74 4.53 -3.21 -9.33
CA PHE A 74 3.20 -2.95 -9.88
C PHE A 74 3.05 -3.73 -11.20
N TYR A 75 1.91 -4.39 -11.41
CA TYR A 75 1.59 -5.18 -12.63
C TYR A 75 0.39 -4.58 -13.34
#